data_AF-A0A1C6IDR6-F1
#
_entry.id   AF-A0A1C6IDR6-F1
#
_cell.length_a   1.000
_cell.length_b   1.000
_cell.length_c   1.000
_cell.angle_alpha   90.00
_cell.angle_beta   90.00
_cell.angle_gamma   90.00
#
_symmetry.space_group_name_H-M   'P 1'
#
loop_
_entity.id
_entity.type
_entity.pdbx_description
1 polymer ?
#
loop_
_entity_poly.entity_id
_entity_poly.type
_entity_poly.pdbx_seq_one_letter_code
_entity_poly.pdbx_strand_id
1 'polypeptide(L)' 'MKEELYHIALDDYEHGVVIRSLNDKKTDLKKEGKSTDAVDDLIIKIGHAPRCKFKVVEKESCRESR' A
#
# COMPACT_ATOMS: atom_id res chain seq x y z
N MET A 1 18.81 -18.72 -2.98
CA MET A 1 17.39 -18.71 -3.38
C MET A 1 17.00 -17.27 -3.61
N LYS A 2 16.37 -16.90 -4.73
CA LYS A 2 15.92 -15.52 -4.94
C LYS A 2 14.63 -15.34 -4.16
N GLU A 3 14.58 -14.39 -3.25
CA GLU A 3 13.35 -14.03 -2.54
C GLU A 3 12.35 -13.48 -3.56
N GLU A 4 11.12 -13.97 -3.51
CA GLU A 4 10.05 -13.47 -4.37
C GLU A 4 9.64 -12.07 -3.89
N LEU A 5 9.80 -11.07 -4.76
CA LEU A 5 9.44 -9.68 -4.47
C LEU A 5 8.05 -9.38 -5.03
N TYR A 6 7.12 -9.10 -4.13
CA TYR A 6 5.75 -8.70 -4.48
C TYR A 6 5.63 -7.18 -4.55
N HIS A 7 4.93 -6.67 -5.56
CA HIS A 7 4.68 -5.24 -5.75
C HIS A 7 3.17 -4.98 -5.68
N ILE A 8 2.78 -3.93 -4.96
CA ILE A 8 1.38 -3.48 -4.87
C ILE A 8 1.24 -2.22 -5.72
N ALA A 9 0.31 -2.22 -6.66
CA ALA A 9 -0.12 -1.02 -7.37
C ALA A 9 -1.33 -0.45 -6.64
N LEU A 10 -1.28 0.85 -6.34
CA LEU A 10 -2.39 1.58 -5.70
C LEU A 10 -2.77 2.74 -6.62
N ASP A 11 -4.06 2.93 -6.86
CA ASP A 11 -4.56 4.15 -7.47
C ASP A 11 -4.58 5.33 -6.47
N ASP A 12 -4.96 6.52 -6.93
CA ASP A 12 -4.97 7.73 -6.09
C ASP A 12 -5.96 7.63 -4.91
N TYR A 13 -7.05 6.88 -5.08
CA TYR A 13 -8.05 6.68 -4.05
C TYR A 13 -7.56 5.65 -3.02
N GLU A 14 -7.11 4.48 -3.47
CA GLU A 14 -6.56 3.42 -2.64
C GLU A 14 -5.35 3.89 -1.83
N HIS A 15 -4.47 4.70 -2.45
CA HIS A 15 -3.35 5.34 -1.74
C HIS A 15 -3.84 6.21 -0.59
N GLY A 16 -4.86 7.03 -0.83
CA GLY A 16 -5.50 7.85 0.20
C GLY A 16 -6.13 7.03 1.33
N VAL A 17 -6.82 5.94 0.99
CA VAL A 17 -7.42 5.01 1.97
C VAL A 17 -6.36 4.39 2.86
N VAL A 18 -5.24 3.93 2.28
CA VAL A 18 -4.13 3.32 3.04
C VAL A 18 -3.49 4.35 3.97
N ILE A 19 -3.16 5.54 3.48
CA ILE A 19 -2.55 6.60 4.30
C ILE A 19 -3.47 7.02 5.45
N ARG A 20 -4.78 7.16 5.20
CA ARG A 20 -5.74 7.50 6.27
C ARG A 20 -5.83 6.40 7.33
N SER A 21 -5.92 5.14 6.91
CA SER A 21 -5.98 3.99 7.81
C SER A 21 -4.75 3.90 8.73
N LEU A 22 -3.55 4.16 8.18
CA LEU A 22 -2.32 4.18 8.97
C LEU A 22 -2.27 5.36 9.95
N ASN A 23 -2.78 6.54 9.57
CA ASN A 23 -2.88 7.69 10.47
C ASN A 23 -3.88 7.48 11.60
N ASP A 24 -5.00 6.82 11.32
CA ASP A 24 -5.98 6.46 12.35
C ASP A 24 -5.34 5.47 13.34
N LYS A 25 -4.65 4.44 12.83
CA LYS A 25 -3.92 3.49 13.68
C LYS A 25 -2.83 4.15 14.53
N LYS A 26 -2.07 5.08 13.94
CA LYS A 26 -1.09 5.89 14.68
C LYS A 26 -1.76 6.67 15.81
N THR A 27 -2.90 7.29 15.53
CA THR A 27 -3.66 8.06 16.53
C THR A 27 -4.15 7.18 17.67
N ASP A 28 -4.64 5.98 17.38
CA ASP A 28 -5.09 5.04 18.40
C ASP A 28 -3.93 4.51 19.25
N LEU A 29 -2.80 4.15 18.64
CA LEU A 29 -1.60 3.75 19.38
C LEU A 29 -1.07 4.86 20.29
N LYS A 30 -1.11 6.13 19.83
CA LYS A 30 -0.76 7.28 20.66
C LYS A 30 -1.70 7.43 21.86
N LYS A 31 -3.01 7.23 21.68
CA LYS A 31 -3.99 7.27 22.78
C LYS A 31 -3.75 6.16 23.80
N GLU A 32 -3.35 4.97 23.32
CA GLU A 32 -3.00 3.82 24.15
C GLU A 32 -1.61 3.97 24.82
N GLY A 33 -0.84 5.01 24.52
CA GLY A 33 0.51 5.23 25.04
C GLY A 33 1.55 4.24 24.49
N LYS A 34 1.27 3.62 23.34
CA LYS A 34 2.14 2.64 22.68
C LYS A 34 3.05 3.30 21.65
N SER A 35 4.15 2.62 21.31
CA SER A 35 5.06 3.09 20.27
C SER A 35 4.39 3.11 18.90
N THR A 36 4.73 4.13 18.11
CA THR A 36 4.21 4.30 16.74
C THR A 36 5.27 4.10 15.66
N ASP A 37 6.52 3.84 16.03
CA ASP A 37 7.67 3.77 15.12
C ASP A 37 7.42 2.85 13.92
N ALA A 38 6.85 1.67 14.17
CA ALA A 38 6.52 0.72 13.10
C ALA A 38 5.47 1.26 12.12
N VAL A 39 4.48 2.03 12.60
CA VAL A 39 3.45 2.65 11.76
C VAL A 39 4.01 3.86 11.02
N ASP A 40 4.86 4.64 11.69
CA ASP A 40 5.55 5.79 11.12
C ASP A 40 6.43 5.38 9.93
N ASP A 41 7.19 4.30 10.06
CA ASP A 41 7.99 3.72 8.97
C ASP A 41 7.13 3.29 7.77
N LEU A 42 5.94 2.73 8.02
CA LEU A 42 5.01 2.35 6.96
C LEU A 42 4.46 3.59 6.24
N ILE A 43 4.07 4.63 6.98
CA ILE A 43 3.60 5.89 6.40
C ILE A 43 4.68 6.53 5.54
N ILE A 44 5.94 6.56 5.99
CA ILE A 44 7.07 7.08 5.22
C ILE A 44 7.26 6.26 3.95
N LYS A 45 7.32 4.92 4.05
CA LYS A 45 7.50 4.04 2.89
C LYS A 45 6.41 4.22 1.83
N ILE A 46 5.15 4.32 2.25
CA ILE A 46 4.00 4.42 1.34
C ILE A 46 3.83 5.86 0.83
N GLY A 47 4.09 6.86 1.66
CA GLY A 47 4.02 8.27 1.31
C GLY A 47 5.10 8.70 0.31
N HIS A 48 6.31 8.14 0.42
CA HIS A 48 7.42 8.38 -0.50
C HIS A 48 7.50 7.37 -1.65
N ALA A 49 6.64 6.34 -1.66
CA ALA A 49 6.59 5.41 -2.78
C ALA A 49 6.32 6.16 -4.09
N PRO A 50 7.03 5.83 -5.18
CA PRO A 50 6.86 6.51 -6.44
C PRO A 50 5.42 6.33 -6.95
N ARG A 51 4.72 7.46 -7.10
CA ARG A 51 3.38 7.53 -7.73
C ARG A 51 3.53 7.42 -9.24
N CYS A 52 3.89 6.24 -9.69
CA CYS A 52 4.05 5.97 -11.11
C CYS A 52 2.68 5.78 -11.74
N LYS A 53 2.41 6.55 -12.80
CA LYS A 53 1.30 6.32 -13.73
C LYS A 53 1.63 5.09 -14.56
N PHE A 54 1.52 3.90 -13.97
CA PHE A 54 1.72 2.67 -14.73
C PHE A 54 0.50 2.49 -15.64
N LYS A 55 0.74 2.27 -16.93
CA LYS A 55 -0.32 1.83 -17.85
C LYS A 55 -0.60 0.37 -17.51
N VAL A 56 -1.61 0.14 -16.66
CA VAL A 56 -2.08 -1.22 -16.34
C VAL A 56 -2.59 -1.82 -17.65
N VAL A 57 -1.87 -2.79 -18.19
CA VAL A 57 -2.37 -3.63 -19.28
C VAL A 57 -3.03 -4.82 -18.60
N GLU A 58 -4.35 -4.73 -18.42
CA GLU A 58 -5.14 -5.87 -18.02
C GLU A 58 -4.98 -6.94 -19.09
N LYS A 59 -4.29 -8.02 -18.76
CA LYS A 59 -4.23 -9.19 -19.64
C LYS A 59 -5.61 -9.81 -19.55
N GLU A 60 -6.42 -9.69 -20.61
CA GLU A 60 -7.69 -10.41 -20.70
C GLU A 60 -7.43 -11.85 -20.28
N SER A 61 -8.13 -12.31 -19.23
CA SER A 61 -8.16 -13.72 -18.91
C SER A 61 -8.60 -14.42 -20.19
N CYS A 62 -7.72 -15.21 -20.82
CA CYS A 62 -8.12 -16.11 -21.88
C CYS A 62 -9.32 -16.89 -21.36
N ARG A 63 -10.53 -16.53 -21.83
CA ARG A 63 -11.66 -17.43 -21.77
C ARG A 63 -11.26 -18.56 -22.71
N GLU A 64 -10.65 -19.61 -22.18
CA GLU A 64 -10.63 -20.90 -22.84
C GLU A 64 -12.09 -21.34 -22.98
N SER A 65 -12.72 -20.85 -24.04
CA SER A 65 -13.93 -21.41 -24.61
C SER A 65 -13.46 -22.48 -25.58
N ARG A 66 -13.33 -23.71 -25.10
CA ARG A 66 -13.66 -24.92 -25.87
C ARG A 66 -13.66 -26.16 -24.99
#